data_AF-A0A1E7DSG0-F1
#
_entry.id   AF-A0A1E7DSG0-F1
#
_cell.length_a   1.000
_cell.length_b   1.000
_cell.length_c   1.000
_cell.angle_alpha   90.00
_cell.angle_beta   90.00
_cell.angle_gamma   90.00
#
_symmetry.space_group_name_H-M   'P 1'
#
loop_
_entity.id
_entity.type
_entity.pdbx_description
1 polymer ?
#
loop_
_entity_poly.entity_id
_entity_poly.type
_entity_poly.pdbx_seq_one_letter_code
_entity_poly.pdbx_strand_id
1 'polypeptide(L)' 'MGTKKKITSVNGTLKTPAGTFKSVVTVKSEDGYVNYFAPNVGFIKGTYNGKTTSELIKVTKK' A
#
# COMPACT_ATOMS: atom_id res chain seq x y z
N MET A 1 -5.10 20.97 10.04
CA MET A 1 -5.15 19.71 10.81
C MET A 1 -4.44 18.64 10.00
N GLY A 2 -3.29 18.13 10.48
CA GLY A 2 -2.58 17.04 9.80
C GLY A 2 -3.13 15.70 10.25
N THR A 3 -3.50 14.82 9.33
CA THR A 3 -3.91 13.44 9.65
C THR A 3 -2.69 12.64 10.09
N LYS A 4 -2.76 12.04 11.29
CA LYS A 4 -1.68 11.19 11.80
C LYS A 4 -1.66 9.89 11.00
N LYS A 5 -0.48 9.55 10.49
CA LYS A 5 -0.24 8.29 9.79
C LYS A 5 0.60 7.39 10.70
N LYS A 6 0.18 6.15 10.87
CA LYS A 6 0.87 5.14 11.66
C LYS A 6 1.28 3.98 10.77
N ILE A 7 2.56 3.62 10.84
CA ILE A 7 3.03 2.36 10.25
C ILE A 7 2.52 1.23 11.14
N THR A 8 1.74 0.32 10.56
CA THR A 8 1.16 -0.81 11.30
C THR A 8 1.85 -2.13 11.00
N SER A 9 2.58 -2.23 9.88
CA SER A 9 3.39 -3.39 9.53
C SER A 9 4.48 -2.98 8.54
N VAL A 10 5.64 -3.64 8.60
CA VAL A 10 6.81 -3.37 7.74
C VAL A 10 7.33 -4.59 6.99
N ASN A 11 6.78 -5.78 7.26
CA ASN A 11 7.22 -7.03 6.61
C ASN A 11 6.04 -7.83 6.05
N GLY A 12 5.04 -7.12 5.52
CA GLY A 12 3.87 -7.74 4.90
C GLY A 12 4.20 -8.42 3.57
N THR A 13 3.33 -9.31 3.14
CA THR A 13 3.30 -9.79 1.75
C THR A 13 1.97 -9.39 1.14
N LEU A 14 2.00 -8.75 -0.02
CA LEU A 14 0.79 -8.31 -0.73
C LEU A 14 0.86 -8.74 -2.18
N LYS A 15 -0.22 -9.35 -2.67
CA LYS A 15 -0.40 -9.68 -4.07
C LYS A 15 -1.27 -8.62 -4.74
N THR A 16 -0.84 -8.19 -5.90
CA THR A 16 -1.55 -7.29 -6.81
C THR A 16 -1.53 -7.91 -8.21
N PRO A 17 -2.28 -7.39 -9.20
CA PRO A 17 -2.15 -7.86 -10.57
C PRO A 17 -0.75 -7.63 -11.16
N ALA A 18 0.01 -6.65 -10.67
CA ALA A 18 1.40 -6.43 -11.07
C ALA A 18 2.38 -7.52 -10.56
N GLY A 19 1.94 -8.36 -9.61
CA GLY A 19 2.74 -9.42 -9.01
C GLY A 19 2.63 -9.48 -7.49
N THR A 20 3.49 -10.32 -6.90
CA THR A 20 3.59 -10.50 -5.45
C THR A 20 4.75 -9.67 -4.90
N PHE A 21 4.46 -8.79 -3.94
CA PHE A 21 5.46 -7.98 -3.25
C PHE A 21 5.67 -8.50 -1.84
N LYS A 22 6.94 -8.67 -1.46
CA LYS A 22 7.38 -8.98 -0.10
C LYS A 22 7.90 -7.71 0.59
N SER A 23 7.99 -7.75 1.92
CA SER A 23 8.44 -6.62 2.73
C SER A 23 7.60 -5.35 2.52
N VAL A 24 6.28 -5.55 2.44
CA VAL A 24 5.31 -4.47 2.24
C VAL A 24 5.10 -3.73 3.54
N VAL A 25 5.24 -2.41 3.48
CA VAL A 25 4.92 -1.49 4.56
C VAL A 25 3.46 -1.09 4.47
N THR A 26 2.72 -1.28 5.55
CA THR A 26 1.32 -0.86 5.68
C THR A 26 1.25 0.38 6.55
N VAL A 27 0.64 1.42 6.01
CA VAL A 27 0.43 2.70 6.70
C VAL A 27 -1.07 2.92 6.84
N LYS A 28 -1.55 3.01 8.08
CA LYS A 28 -2.94 3.37 8.38
C LYS A 28 -3.01 4.82 8.81
N SER A 29 -4.08 5.48 8.39
CA SER A 29 -4.38 6.87 8.75
C SER A 29 -5.70 6.87 9.54
N GLU A 30 -5.85 7.78 10.51
CA GLU A 30 -7.03 7.84 11.40
C GLU A 30 -8.35 8.12 10.66
N ASP A 31 -8.25 8.74 9.49
CA ASP A 31 -9.29 9.03 8.51
C ASP A 31 -9.74 7.80 7.70
N GLY A 32 -9.23 6.60 7.98
CA GLY A 32 -9.70 5.35 7.38
C GLY A 32 -8.96 4.92 6.11
N TYR A 33 -7.90 5.66 5.73
CA TYR A 33 -7.01 5.26 4.63
C TYR A 33 -5.99 4.22 5.09
N VAL A 34 -5.80 3.20 4.27
CA VAL A 34 -4.70 2.24 4.40
C VAL A 34 -3.92 2.19 3.11
N ASN A 35 -2.65 2.55 3.19
CA ASN A 35 -1.74 2.58 2.06
C ASN A 35 -0.67 1.49 2.22
N TYR A 36 -0.36 0.81 1.13
CA TYR A 36 0.61 -0.27 1.07
C TYR A 36 1.75 0.13 0.14
N PHE A 37 2.98 -0.03 0.63
CA PHE A 37 4.19 0.34 -0.10
C PHE A 37 5.15 -0.84 -0.18
N ALA A 38 5.77 -1.06 -1.34
CA ALA A 38 6.82 -2.06 -1.53
C ALA A 38 8.17 -1.41 -1.86
N PRO A 39 9.29 -2.02 -1.42
CA PRO A 39 10.62 -1.56 -1.79
C PRO A 39 10.82 -1.60 -3.31
N ASN A 40 11.52 -0.59 -3.84
CA ASN A 40 11.80 -0.39 -5.29
C ASN A 40 10.57 -0.14 -6.19
N VAL A 41 9.36 -0.08 -5.62
CA VAL A 41 8.10 0.14 -6.36
C VAL A 41 7.35 1.35 -5.83
N GLY A 42 7.41 1.59 -4.51
CA GLY A 42 6.64 2.64 -3.87
C GLY A 42 5.22 2.18 -3.59
N PHE A 43 4.21 2.98 -3.96
CA PHE A 43 2.81 2.71 -3.66
C PHE A 43 2.26 1.56 -4.53
N ILE A 44 1.76 0.51 -3.89
CA ILE A 44 1.24 -0.68 -4.57
C ILE A 44 -0.26 -0.89 -4.40
N LYS A 45 -0.86 -0.35 -3.33
CA LYS A 45 -2.30 -0.46 -3.07
C LYS A 45 -2.75 0.62 -2.07
N GLY A 46 -3.96 1.11 -2.24
CA GLY A 46 -4.66 1.97 -1.28
C GLY A 46 -6.07 1.47 -1.05
N THR A 47 -6.50 1.49 0.21
CA THR A 47 -7.89 1.26 0.58
C THR A 47 -8.40 2.44 1.40
N TYR A 48 -9.70 2.69 1.29
CA TYR A 48 -10.44 3.67 2.08
C TYR A 48 -11.68 2.99 2.63
N ASN A 49 -11.84 2.99 3.95
CA ASN A 49 -12.97 2.34 4.63
C ASN A 49 -13.20 0.89 4.16
N GLY A 50 -12.10 0.14 3.99
CA GLY A 50 -12.12 -1.26 3.56
C GLY A 50 -12.30 -1.50 2.06
N LYS A 51 -12.59 -0.46 1.26
CA LYS A 51 -12.69 -0.57 -0.20
C LYS A 51 -11.37 -0.21 -0.87
N THR A 52 -10.92 -1.02 -1.83
CA THR A 52 -9.74 -0.69 -2.64
C THR A 52 -10.04 0.51 -3.52
N THR A 53 -9.28 1.59 -3.33
CA THR A 53 -9.38 2.80 -4.16
C THR A 53 -8.32 2.83 -5.24
N SER A 54 -7.20 2.14 -5.03
CA SER A 54 -6.11 2.06 -5.99
C SER A 54 -5.33 0.77 -5.80
N GLU A 55 -4.89 0.15 -6.89
CA GLU A 55 -4.07 -1.06 -6.88
C GLU A 55 -3.14 -1.05 -8.09
N LEU A 56 -1.89 -1.46 -7.88
CA LEU A 56 -0.89 -1.51 -8.93
C LEU A 56 -1.15 -2.70 -9.85
N ILE A 57 -1.50 -2.41 -11.10
CA ILE A 57 -1.87 -3.44 -12.07
C ILE A 57 -0.69 -3.90 -12.93
N LYS A 58 0.31 -3.03 -13.17
CA LYS A 58 1.47 -3.32 -14.00
C LYS A 58 2.64 -2.43 -13.63
N VAL A 59 3.84 -2.99 -13.64
CA VAL A 59 5.10 -2.23 -13.62
C VAL A 59 5.78 -2.48 -14.96
N THR A 60 6.07 -1.41 -15.70
CA THR A 60 6.82 -1.47 -16.96
C THR A 60 8.19 -0.87 -16.75
N LYS A 61 9.25 -1.65 -17.01
CA LYS A 61 10.59 -1.07 -17.21
C LYS A 61 10.58 -0.30 -18.53
N LYS A 62 11.10 0.92 -18.50
CA LYS A 62 11.33 1.75 -19.68
C LYS A 62 12.64 1.36 -20.32
#